data_AF-A0A7W6IGF5-F1
#
_entry.id   AF-A0A7W6IGF5-F1
#
_cell.length_a   1.000
_cell.length_b   1.000
_cell.length_c   1.000
_cell.angle_alpha   90.00
_cell.angle_beta   90.00
_cell.angle_gamma   90.00
#
_symmetry.space_group_name_H-M   'P 1'
#
loop_
_entity.id
_entity.type
_entity.pdbx_description
1 polymer ?
#
loop_
_entity_poly.entity_id
_entity_poly.type
_entity_poly.pdbx_seq_one_letter_code
_entity_poly.pdbx_strand_id
1 'polypeptide(L)'
;MINLVKALAGSLWSTLAVVTVISAIAVAIAVTGFDLRVSGGLALYFVIWWILLFAVLPFGVRSQAEAGEVIQGSEPGAPVMPGLREKAIWTTLVASVVLVIVSATFPLAGL
;
A
#
# COMPACT_ATOMS: atom_id res chain seq x y z
N MET A 1 9.10 3.87 -13.58
CA MET A 1 8.49 3.54 -12.27
C MET A 1 7.74 2.21 -12.30
N ILE A 2 6.79 2.01 -13.22
CA ILE A 2 5.96 0.78 -13.29
C ILE A 2 6.81 -0.50 -13.51
N ASN A 3 7.81 -0.45 -14.40
CA ASN A 3 8.69 -1.61 -14.65
C ASN A 3 9.57 -1.97 -13.45
N LEU A 4 9.92 -0.99 -12.61
CA LEU A 4 10.68 -1.22 -11.37
C LEU A 4 9.80 -1.92 -10.32
N VAL A 5 8.55 -1.48 -10.15
CA VAL A 5 7.59 -2.12 -9.23
C VAL A 5 7.35 -3.57 -9.63
N LYS A 6 7.18 -3.85 -10.93
CA LYS A 6 7.04 -5.21 -11.46
C LYS A 6 8.27 -6.08 -11.20
N ALA A 7 9.48 -5.53 -11.36
CA ALA A 7 10.72 -6.22 -11.06
C ALA A 7 10.84 -6.56 -9.55
N LEU A 8 10.52 -5.60 -8.68
CA LEU A 8 10.55 -5.78 -7.22
C LEU A 8 9.46 -6.76 -6.74
N ALA A 9 8.29 -6.76 -7.38
CA ALA A 9 7.18 -7.68 -7.11
C ALA A 9 7.46 -9.13 -7.57
N GLY A 10 8.45 -9.33 -8.45
CA GLY A 10 8.90 -10.65 -8.91
C GLY A 10 9.46 -11.52 -7.78
N SER A 11 10.01 -10.91 -6.72
CA SER A 11 10.55 -11.59 -5.55
C SER A 11 9.79 -11.21 -4.28
N LEU A 12 9.33 -12.22 -3.53
CA LEU A 12 8.67 -12.02 -2.23
C LEU A 12 9.59 -11.27 -1.26
N TRP A 13 10.88 -11.65 -1.22
CA TRP A 13 11.88 -11.05 -0.35
C TRP A 13 12.13 -9.58 -0.70
N SER A 14 12.21 -9.26 -1.98
CA SER A 14 12.35 -7.88 -2.44
C SER A 14 11.12 -7.04 -2.10
N THR A 15 9.92 -7.62 -2.25
CA THR A 15 8.66 -6.93 -1.91
C THR A 15 8.61 -6.61 -0.41
N LEU A 16 8.91 -7.59 0.45
CA LEU A 16 8.92 -7.42 1.89
C LEU A 16 9.98 -6.42 2.35
N ALA A 17 11.18 -6.46 1.77
CA ALA A 17 12.25 -5.53 2.08
C ALA A 17 11.83 -4.09 1.74
N VAL A 18 11.31 -3.87 0.53
CA VAL A 18 10.84 -2.55 0.08
C VAL A 18 9.70 -2.03 0.96
N VAL A 19 8.70 -2.87 1.24
CA VAL A 19 7.55 -2.49 2.07
C VAL A 19 8.00 -2.12 3.48
N THR A 20 8.87 -2.93 4.09
CA THR A 20 9.36 -2.70 5.45
C THR A 20 10.20 -1.43 5.52
N VAL A 21 11.14 -1.25 4.59
CA VAL A 21 12.03 -0.08 4.58
C VAL A 21 11.24 1.22 4.38
N ILE A 22 10.32 1.25 3.40
CA ILE A 22 9.51 2.45 3.16
C ILE A 22 8.62 2.75 4.37
N SER A 23 7.98 1.73 4.95
CA SER A 23 7.13 1.91 6.14
C SER A 23 7.94 2.44 7.33
N ALA A 24 9.13 1.90 7.57
CA ALA A 24 10.01 2.33 8.65
C ALA A 24 10.46 3.79 8.47
N ILE A 25 10.84 4.17 7.25
CA ILE A 25 11.22 5.55 6.92
C ILE A 25 10.04 6.50 7.13
N ALA A 26 8.85 6.16 6.63
CA ALA A 26 7.66 6.99 6.78
C ALA A 26 7.28 7.22 8.25
N VAL A 27 7.30 6.15 9.05
CA VAL A 27 7.02 6.23 10.49
C VAL A 27 8.10 7.02 11.22
N ALA A 28 9.38 6.84 10.87
CA ALA A 28 10.47 7.61 11.45
C ALA A 28 10.30 9.12 11.17
N ILE A 29 10.01 9.49 9.91
CA ILE A 29 9.72 10.88 9.53
C ILE A 29 8.55 11.44 10.33
N ALA A 30 7.46 10.68 10.45
CA ALA A 30 6.28 11.12 11.19
C ALA A 30 6.57 11.32 12.70
N VAL A 31 7.36 10.42 13.30
CA VAL A 31 7.73 10.45 14.73
C VAL A 31 8.69 11.59 15.02
N THR A 32 9.75 11.76 14.23
CA THR A 32 10.76 12.80 14.49
C THR A 32 10.34 14.18 14.02
N GLY A 33 9.46 14.27 13.02
CA GLY A 33 9.01 15.53 12.43
C GLY A 33 7.84 16.18 13.16
N PHE A 34 7.01 15.40 13.86
CA PHE A 34 5.74 15.86 14.42
C PHE A 34 5.50 15.38 15.87
N ASP A 35 6.57 15.07 16.61
CA ASP A 35 6.56 14.68 18.04
C ASP A 35 5.58 13.53 18.39
N LEU A 36 5.32 12.64 17.43
CA LEU A 36 4.45 11.49 17.65
C LEU A 36 5.17 10.40 18.44
N ARG A 37 4.47 9.78 19.40
CA ARG A 37 4.96 8.54 20.03
C ARG A 37 5.05 7.44 18.98
N VAL A 38 6.09 6.61 19.06
CA VAL A 38 6.31 5.48 18.13
C VAL A 38 5.08 4.57 18.04
N SER A 39 4.43 4.27 19.18
CA SER A 39 3.21 3.46 19.21
C SER A 39 2.03 4.13 18.47
N GLY A 40 1.88 5.45 18.62
CA GLY A 40 0.85 6.23 17.93
C GLY A 40 1.09 6.33 16.43
N GLY A 41 2.34 6.62 16.02
CA GLY A 41 2.73 6.67 14.62
C GLY A 41 2.52 5.33 13.90
N LEU A 42 2.88 4.21 14.55
CA LEU A 42 2.64 2.87 14.02
C LEU A 42 1.15 2.54 13.90
N ALA A 43 0.36 2.84 14.93
CA ALA A 43 -1.09 2.59 14.91
C ALA A 43 -1.79 3.40 13.81
N LEU A 44 -1.45 4.68 13.70
CA LEU A 44 -1.98 5.57 12.64
C LEU A 44 -1.58 5.06 11.25
N TYR A 45 -0.31 4.72 11.06
CA TYR A 45 0.17 4.18 9.80
C TYR A 45 -0.54 2.86 9.42
N PHE A 46 -0.73 1.96 10.39
CA PHE A 46 -1.45 0.70 10.16
C PHE A 46 -2.88 0.93 9.67
N VAL A 47 -3.63 1.84 10.32
CA VAL A 47 -5.00 2.17 9.92
C VAL A 47 -5.05 2.81 8.53
N ILE A 48 -4.16 3.79 8.26
CA ILE A 48 -4.05 4.44 6.94
C ILE A 48 -3.74 3.41 5.86
N TRP A 49 -2.73 2.56 6.10
CA TRP A 49 -2.31 1.53 5.17
C TRP A 49 -3.44 0.53 4.89
N TRP A 50 -4.17 0.10 5.93
CA TRP A 50 -5.28 -0.84 5.81
C TRP A 50 -6.41 -0.28 4.95
N ILE A 51 -6.80 0.97 5.16
CA ILE A 51 -7.86 1.64 4.38
C ILE A 51 -7.41 1.79 2.91
N LEU A 52 -6.16 2.22 2.70
CA LEU A 52 -5.63 2.43 1.35
C LEU A 52 -5.43 1.15 0.57
N LEU A 53 -5.19 0.02 1.24
CA LEU A 53 -5.15 -1.28 0.57
C LEU A 53 -6.45 -1.50 -0.22
N PHE A 54 -7.60 -1.31 0.41
CA PHE A 54 -8.90 -1.44 -0.25
C PHE A 54 -9.13 -0.39 -1.34
N ALA A 55 -8.61 0.82 -1.17
CA ALA A 55 -8.67 1.85 -2.21
C ALA A 55 -7.83 1.52 -3.46
N VAL A 56 -6.69 0.84 -3.29
CA VAL A 56 -5.75 0.47 -4.37
C VAL A 56 -6.11 -0.86 -5.03
N LEU A 57 -6.78 -1.77 -4.33
CA LEU A 57 -7.20 -3.07 -4.84
C LEU A 57 -7.95 -3.05 -6.20
N PRO A 58 -8.89 -2.13 -6.49
CA PRO A 58 -9.62 -2.14 -7.76
C PRO A 58 -8.78 -1.67 -8.96
N PHE A 59 -7.57 -1.15 -8.76
CA PHE A 59 -6.76 -0.65 -9.86
C PHE A 59 -6.18 -1.78 -10.72
N GLY A 60 -6.35 -1.64 -12.04
CA GLY A 60 -5.78 -2.54 -13.04
C GLY A 60 -6.36 -3.95 -13.02
N VAL A 61 -7.57 -4.13 -12.47
CA VAL A 61 -8.28 -5.41 -12.49
C VAL A 61 -8.87 -5.65 -13.88
N ARG A 62 -8.56 -6.82 -14.44
CA ARG A 62 -9.19 -7.36 -15.65
C ARG A 62 -9.89 -8.66 -15.29
N SER A 63 -11.17 -8.76 -15.58
CA SER A 63 -11.99 -9.94 -15.22
C SER A 63 -11.72 -11.13 -16.13
N GLN A 64 -12.05 -12.35 -15.67
CA GLN A 64 -11.97 -13.55 -16.50
C GLN A 64 -12.91 -13.48 -17.72
N ALA A 65 -14.10 -12.89 -17.54
CA ALA A 65 -15.04 -12.65 -18.64
C ALA A 65 -14.44 -11.74 -19.74
N GLU A 66 -13.70 -10.70 -19.36
CA GLU A 66 -12.97 -9.81 -20.30
C GLU A 66 -11.72 -10.45 -20.93
N ALA A 67 -11.23 -11.55 -20.36
CA ALA A 67 -10.09 -12.30 -20.88
C ALA A 67 -10.50 -13.44 -21.83
N GLY A 68 -11.78 -13.82 -21.85
CA GLY A 68 -12.29 -14.95 -22.64
C GLY A 68 -11.92 -16.33 -22.06
N GLU A 69 -11.22 -16.37 -20.93
CA GLU A 69 -10.80 -17.58 -20.22
C GLU A 69 -11.52 -17.65 -18.86
N VAL A 70 -12.79 -18.05 -18.88
CA VAL A 70 -13.56 -18.29 -17.65
C VAL A 70 -13.35 -19.74 -17.21
N ILE A 71 -12.73 -19.93 -16.04
CA ILE A 71 -12.53 -21.27 -15.47
C ILE A 71 -13.87 -21.77 -14.91
N GLN A 72 -14.29 -22.97 -15.30
CA GLN A 72 -15.56 -23.56 -14.85
C GLN A 72 -15.60 -23.66 -13.31
N GLY A 73 -16.61 -23.07 -12.68
CA GLY A 73 -16.75 -23.00 -11.22
C GLY A 73 -16.12 -21.77 -10.55
N SER A 74 -15.43 -20.91 -11.32
CA SER A 74 -14.99 -19.59 -10.85
C SER A 74 -16.01 -18.50 -11.15
N GLU A 75 -15.99 -17.42 -10.37
CA GLU A 75 -16.85 -16.26 -10.62
C GLU A 75 -16.33 -15.49 -11.86
N PRO A 76 -17.17 -15.21 -12.88
CA PRO A 76 -16.71 -14.60 -14.14
C PRO A 76 -16.05 -13.21 -13.99
N GLY A 77 -16.44 -12.46 -12.96
CA GLY A 77 -15.85 -11.18 -12.57
C GLY A 77 -14.51 -11.30 -11.81
N ALA A 78 -14.06 -12.50 -11.45
CA ALA A 78 -12.82 -12.69 -10.72
C ALA A 78 -11.61 -12.15 -11.52
N PRO A 79 -10.65 -11.47 -10.87
CA PRO A 79 -9.44 -11.01 -11.53
C PRO A 79 -8.61 -12.18 -12.08
N VAL A 80 -8.18 -12.11 -13.34
CA VAL A 80 -7.31 -13.14 -13.95
C VAL A 80 -5.95 -13.20 -13.25
N MET A 81 -5.41 -12.03 -12.89
CA MET A 81 -4.16 -11.89 -12.15
C MET A 81 -4.34 -10.84 -11.05
N PRO A 82 -4.51 -11.24 -9.78
CA PRO A 82 -4.80 -10.27 -8.71
C PRO A 82 -3.62 -9.35 -8.36
N GLY A 83 -2.38 -9.70 -8.74
CA GLY A 83 -1.22 -8.79 -8.67
C GLY A 83 -0.90 -8.26 -7.27
N LEU A 84 -1.22 -9.00 -6.21
CA LEU A 84 -1.22 -8.52 -4.81
C LEU A 84 0.10 -7.89 -4.35
N ARG A 85 1.25 -8.37 -4.85
CA ARG A 85 2.57 -7.84 -4.48
C ARG A 85 2.82 -6.44 -5.03
N GLU A 86 2.42 -6.20 -6.29
CA GLU A 86 2.50 -4.86 -6.88
C GLU A 86 1.59 -3.89 -6.12
N LYS A 87 0.38 -4.34 -5.78
CA LYS A 87 -0.59 -3.57 -5.02
C LYS A 87 -0.10 -3.24 -3.61
N ALA A 88 0.60 -4.15 -2.94
CA ALA A 88 1.21 -3.90 -1.64
C ALA A 88 2.28 -2.80 -1.73
N ILE A 89 3.15 -2.81 -2.75
CA ILE A 89 4.17 -1.76 -2.94
C ILE A 89 3.49 -0.40 -3.19
N TRP A 90 2.48 -0.35 -4.06
CA TRP A 90 1.71 0.87 -4.30
C TRP A 90 0.99 1.38 -3.06
N THR A 91 0.36 0.49 -2.31
CA THR A 91 -0.34 0.82 -1.06
C THR A 91 0.62 1.43 -0.06
N THR A 92 1.80 0.84 0.13
CA THR A 92 2.82 1.36 1.03
C THR A 92 3.34 2.73 0.61
N LEU A 93 3.56 2.96 -0.69
CA LEU A 93 3.99 4.27 -1.20
C LEU A 93 2.93 5.35 -0.93
N VAL A 94 1.67 5.09 -1.28
CA VAL A 94 0.58 6.05 -1.07
C VAL A 94 0.33 6.27 0.43
N ALA A 95 0.30 5.20 1.23
CA ALA A 95 0.12 5.28 2.67
C ALA A 95 1.21 6.09 3.37
N SER A 96 2.46 5.96 2.93
CA SER A 96 3.59 6.72 3.47
C SER A 96 3.42 8.23 3.22
N VAL A 97 3.00 8.60 2.02
CA VAL A 97 2.72 10.01 1.68
C VAL A 97 1.55 10.55 2.51
N VAL A 98 0.46 9.78 2.60
CA VAL A 98 -0.73 10.16 3.38
C VAL A 98 -0.38 10.32 4.86
N LEU A 99 0.42 9.42 5.43
CA LEU A 99 0.87 9.53 6.83
C LEU A 99 1.58 10.86 7.06
N VAL A 100 2.57 11.20 6.22
CA VAL A 100 3.34 12.44 6.39
C VAL A 100 2.44 13.68 6.28
N ILE A 101 1.52 13.70 5.32
CA ILE A 101 0.58 14.81 5.15
C ILE A 101 -0.33 14.94 6.37
N VAL A 102 -0.89 13.83 6.87
CA VAL A 102 -1.78 13.83 8.05
C VAL A 102 -1.02 14.23 9.31
N SER A 103 0.20 13.72 9.52
CA SER A 103 1.01 14.13 10.67
C SER A 103 1.38 15.61 10.62
N ALA A 104 1.57 16.18 9.42
CA ALA A 104 1.83 17.60 9.24
C ALA A 104 0.66 18.51 9.64
N THR A 105 -0.58 18.01 9.68
CA THR A 105 -1.72 18.81 10.13
C THR A 105 -1.87 18.83 11.65
N PHE A 106 -1.17 17.97 12.40
CA PHE A 106 -1.34 17.88 13.85
C PHE A 106 -0.91 19.16 14.57
N PRO A 107 0.24 19.79 14.25
CA PRO A 107 0.59 21.09 14.83
C PRO A 107 -0.42 22.19 14.52
N LEU A 108 -1.06 22.13 13.33
CA LEU A 108 -2.11 23.09 12.94
C LEU A 108 -3.40 22.89 13.73
N ALA A 109 -3.66 21.66 14.17
CA ALA A 109 -4.79 21.31 15.03
C ALA A 109 -4.55 21.64 16.51
N GLY A 110 -3.35 22.12 16.87
CA GLY A 110 -2.96 22.39 18.27
C GLY A 110 -2.70 21.13 19.09
N LEU A 111 -2.38 20.01 18.41
CA LEU A 111 -2.00 18.73 19.00
C LEU A 111 -0.48 18.53 19.03
#